data_AF-A0A536GLT9-F1
#
_entry.id   AF-A0A536GLT9-F1
#
_cell.length_a   1.000
_cell.length_b   1.000
_cell.length_c   1.000
_cell.angle_alpha   90.00
_cell.angle_beta   90.00
_cell.angle_gamma   90.00
#
_symmetry.space_group_name_H-M   'P 1'
#
loop_
_entity.id
_entity.type
_entity.pdbx_description
1 polymer ?
#
loop_
_entity_poly.entity_id
_entity_poly.type
_entity_poly.pdbx_seq_one_letter_code
_entity_poly.pdbx_strand_id
1 'polypeptide(L)'
;MPWYFRPPPHPSPRHLRGPLPMPELLRRLGRFDRSRSRGQSLVELALTLPVVLLLLLIAIDFGRVYLGWVNLQQMARIAANYAADHATAWDSPGDATVRARYQSIVRNDARLINCTLPAVLPDPQFPTGTAIGQEVKVQLSCEFSLITPIISRVVGSSILASTDATYPIKQGIVATVPGGGAPPVIPPVADFVASPRNGWSPLQVTMTDTSLNQPTSWVWDFSVGASSTGAGFGSVNPTVKLTQGPHTVTYTCTGNPGDICTWGISLQVTNAGGSDTASRPDYVTVTVPPPTGPIADFTGAPRSGTQPLSVSFQFNDLRVGTVTYTAYQWDFTNDGTFDATGATVSNIYSSPGLYDVRLRVTDSTGAQSTLTKVAYIYVSKRVCTVPDFAKTKKNNAQSLWASAGFTTNVLFQSGPGNYTIHSQTILGGTIDPQPDGCGSVITVGP
;
A
#
# COMPACT_ATOMS: atom_id res chain seq x y z
N MET A 1 -38.63 -25.76 -51.40
CA MET A 1 -37.57 -26.68 -51.88
C MET A 1 -36.29 -26.43 -51.09
N PRO A 2 -35.96 -27.24 -50.09
CA PRO A 2 -34.62 -27.31 -49.50
C PRO A 2 -33.92 -28.63 -49.87
N TRP A 3 -32.64 -28.54 -50.21
CA TRP A 3 -31.83 -29.66 -50.68
C TRP A 3 -31.25 -30.50 -49.53
N TYR A 4 -31.38 -31.82 -49.68
CA TYR A 4 -30.90 -32.90 -48.82
C TYR A 4 -29.42 -33.20 -49.06
N PHE A 5 -28.67 -33.53 -48.01
CA PHE A 5 -27.54 -34.48 -48.09
C PHE A 5 -27.46 -35.32 -46.80
N ARG A 6 -27.58 -36.65 -46.95
CA ARG A 6 -27.32 -37.68 -45.93
C ARG A 6 -26.00 -38.39 -46.25
N PRO A 7 -25.20 -38.84 -45.25
CA PRO A 7 -24.02 -39.68 -45.48
C PRO A 7 -24.35 -41.19 -45.35
N PRO A 8 -23.57 -42.10 -45.98
CA PRO A 8 -23.63 -43.54 -45.74
C PRO A 8 -22.40 -44.08 -44.96
N PRO A 9 -22.43 -45.35 -44.48
CA PRO A 9 -21.69 -45.81 -43.30
C PRO A 9 -20.52 -46.79 -43.54
N HIS A 10 -19.82 -47.08 -42.44
CA HIS A 10 -18.71 -48.04 -42.22
C HIS A 10 -18.84 -49.43 -42.83
N PRO A 11 -17.69 -50.12 -42.99
CA PRO A 11 -17.58 -51.50 -42.54
C PRO A 11 -16.31 -51.82 -41.72
N SER A 12 -16.45 -52.76 -40.79
CA SER A 12 -15.40 -53.40 -39.99
C SER A 12 -15.20 -54.88 -40.45
N PRO A 13 -14.44 -55.73 -39.74
CA PRO A 13 -13.04 -56.10 -40.04
C PRO A 13 -12.88 -57.53 -40.59
N ARG A 14 -11.71 -57.85 -41.18
CA ARG A 14 -11.31 -59.25 -41.47
C ARG A 14 -9.98 -59.59 -40.77
N HIS A 15 -10.05 -60.60 -39.90
CA HIS A 15 -8.90 -61.38 -39.43
C HIS A 15 -8.23 -62.14 -40.58
N LEU A 16 -6.93 -62.47 -40.45
CA LEU A 16 -6.36 -63.80 -40.76
C LEU A 16 -4.86 -63.88 -40.35
N ARG A 17 -4.59 -64.81 -39.42
CA ARG A 17 -3.48 -65.80 -39.34
C ARG A 17 -2.00 -65.35 -39.37
N GLY A 18 -1.33 -65.60 -38.23
CA GLY A 18 -0.43 -66.76 -38.07
C GLY A 18 1.02 -66.66 -38.59
N PRO A 19 2.05 -66.79 -37.72
CA PRO A 19 3.47 -66.63 -38.07
C PRO A 19 4.16 -67.96 -38.40
N LEU A 20 5.24 -67.90 -39.18
CA LEU A 20 6.25 -68.97 -39.28
C LEU A 20 7.68 -68.40 -39.39
N PRO A 21 8.72 -69.19 -39.03
CA PRO A 21 9.88 -68.74 -38.26
C PRO A 21 11.23 -69.00 -38.95
N MET A 22 12.33 -68.48 -38.37
CA MET A 22 13.69 -69.08 -38.30
C MET A 22 14.74 -68.00 -37.90
N PRO A 23 15.94 -68.37 -37.40
CA PRO A 23 16.25 -69.36 -36.37
C PRO A 23 17.26 -68.83 -35.31
N GLU A 24 17.34 -69.57 -34.20
CA GLU A 24 18.24 -69.35 -33.06
C GLU A 24 19.73 -69.47 -33.42
N LEU A 25 20.56 -68.66 -32.75
CA LEU A 25 21.92 -69.06 -32.39
C LEU A 25 22.29 -68.50 -31.00
N LEU A 26 21.97 -69.33 -30.00
CA LEU A 26 22.66 -69.63 -28.75
C LEU A 26 23.53 -68.53 -28.05
N ARG A 27 22.97 -68.06 -26.92
CA ARG A 27 23.41 -68.43 -25.55
C ARG A 27 24.82 -67.97 -25.10
N ARG A 28 24.90 -66.94 -24.24
CA ARG A 28 25.18 -67.08 -22.78
C ARG A 28 25.54 -65.74 -22.11
N LEU A 29 24.87 -65.52 -20.97
CA LEU A 29 25.36 -64.91 -19.73
C LEU A 29 25.64 -63.40 -19.70
N GLY A 30 24.72 -62.69 -19.03
CA GLY A 30 24.95 -61.34 -18.53
C GLY A 30 23.67 -60.73 -18.01
N ARG A 31 23.20 -61.17 -16.83
CA ARG A 31 22.24 -60.38 -16.03
C ARG A 31 22.92 -59.04 -15.74
N PHE A 32 22.62 -58.02 -16.52
CA PHE A 32 22.77 -56.63 -16.08
C PHE A 32 21.37 -56.09 -15.83
N ASP A 33 21.03 -56.26 -14.56
CA ASP A 33 20.03 -55.52 -13.81
C ASP A 33 19.93 -54.08 -14.33
N ARG A 34 18.83 -53.75 -15.03
CA ARG A 34 18.46 -52.36 -15.28
C ARG A 34 17.93 -51.80 -13.97
N SER A 35 18.84 -51.49 -13.06
CA SER A 35 18.51 -50.58 -11.97
C SER A 35 18.23 -49.22 -12.62
N ARG A 36 16.97 -48.76 -12.48
CA ARG A 36 16.65 -47.34 -12.61
C ARG A 36 17.44 -46.64 -11.49
N SER A 37 18.59 -46.08 -11.85
CA SER A 37 19.48 -45.39 -10.94
C SER A 37 18.85 -44.07 -10.50
N ARG A 38 18.09 -44.10 -9.40
CA ARG A 38 17.70 -42.91 -8.62
C ARG A 38 18.90 -42.12 -8.05
N GLY A 39 20.12 -42.40 -8.50
CA GLY A 39 21.37 -41.74 -8.08
C GLY A 39 22.26 -41.26 -9.22
N GLN A 40 21.93 -41.45 -10.51
CA GLN A 40 22.82 -41.02 -11.60
C GLN A 40 22.86 -39.49 -11.74
N SER A 41 21.73 -38.80 -11.58
CA SER A 41 21.68 -37.34 -11.56
C SER A 41 22.40 -36.74 -10.34
N LEU A 42 22.40 -37.42 -9.21
CA LEU A 42 23.18 -37.03 -8.02
C LEU A 42 24.69 -37.18 -8.24
N VAL A 43 25.12 -38.22 -8.97
CA VAL A 43 26.53 -38.44 -9.31
C VAL A 43 27.01 -37.43 -10.37
N GLU A 44 26.22 -37.15 -11.40
CA GLU A 44 26.54 -36.08 -12.37
C GLU A 44 26.56 -34.70 -11.71
N LEU A 45 25.62 -34.40 -10.80
CA LEU A 45 25.65 -33.17 -10.01
C LEU A 45 26.88 -33.13 -9.09
N ALA A 46 27.26 -34.23 -8.44
CA ALA A 46 28.44 -34.28 -7.58
C ALA A 46 29.76 -34.09 -8.34
N LEU A 47 29.81 -34.47 -9.63
CA LEU A 47 31.00 -34.27 -10.48
C LEU A 47 31.03 -32.90 -11.16
N THR A 48 29.87 -32.33 -11.51
CA THR A 48 29.79 -31.02 -12.19
C THR A 48 29.81 -29.84 -11.21
N LEU A 49 29.27 -30.01 -10.00
CA LEU A 49 29.15 -28.94 -9.01
C LEU A 49 30.51 -28.34 -8.59
N PRO A 50 31.59 -29.11 -8.36
CA PRO A 50 32.90 -28.53 -8.07
C PRO A 50 33.46 -27.69 -9.23
N VAL A 51 33.22 -28.11 -10.48
CA VAL A 51 33.69 -27.39 -11.68
C VAL A 51 32.89 -26.11 -11.89
N VAL A 52 31.57 -26.16 -11.74
CA VAL A 52 30.69 -24.98 -11.83
C VAL A 52 31.03 -23.99 -10.71
N LEU A 53 31.25 -24.48 -9.49
CA LEU A 53 31.63 -23.63 -8.36
C LEU A 53 33.00 -23.00 -8.57
N LEU A 54 33.99 -23.73 -9.11
CA LEU A 54 35.28 -23.15 -9.50
C LEU A 54 35.13 -22.05 -10.57
N LEU A 55 34.33 -22.28 -11.61
CA LEU A 55 34.05 -21.27 -12.64
C LEU A 55 33.37 -20.02 -12.08
N LEU A 56 32.43 -20.18 -11.15
CA LEU A 56 31.78 -19.06 -10.47
C LEU A 56 32.76 -18.26 -9.60
N LEU A 57 33.63 -18.94 -8.84
CA LEU A 57 34.67 -18.27 -8.05
C LEU A 57 35.62 -17.47 -8.95
N ILE A 58 35.99 -18.01 -10.12
CA ILE A 58 36.82 -17.31 -11.11
C ILE A 58 36.11 -16.07 -11.64
N ALA A 59 34.82 -16.19 -12.00
CA ALA A 59 34.04 -15.08 -12.50
C ALA A 59 33.90 -13.94 -11.45
N ILE A 60 33.76 -14.29 -10.17
CA ILE A 60 33.64 -13.30 -9.08
C ILE A 60 34.94 -12.53 -8.87
N ASP A 61 36.07 -13.22 -8.75
CA ASP A 61 37.36 -12.54 -8.55
C ASP A 61 37.78 -11.73 -9.78
N PHE A 62 37.61 -12.29 -10.99
CA PHE A 62 37.91 -11.56 -12.23
C PHE A 62 37.02 -10.33 -12.41
N GLY A 63 35.72 -10.44 -12.12
CA GLY A 63 34.79 -9.31 -12.19
C GLY A 63 35.16 -8.18 -11.23
N ARG A 64 35.58 -8.52 -10.00
CA ARG A 64 36.04 -7.54 -9.02
C ARG A 64 37.34 -6.85 -9.44
N VAL A 65 38.31 -7.62 -9.94
CA VAL A 65 39.60 -7.08 -10.41
C VAL A 65 39.39 -6.19 -11.65
N TYR A 66 38.52 -6.59 -12.57
CA TYR A 66 38.19 -5.79 -13.75
C TYR A 66 37.53 -4.46 -13.38
N LEU A 67 36.53 -4.48 -12.48
CA LEU A 67 35.90 -3.25 -11.98
C LEU A 67 36.91 -2.36 -11.24
N GLY A 68 37.78 -2.97 -10.42
CA GLY A 68 38.90 -2.28 -9.78
C GLY A 68 39.84 -1.61 -10.78
N TRP A 69 40.19 -2.29 -11.87
CA TRP A 69 41.04 -1.76 -12.93
C TRP A 69 40.41 -0.59 -13.70
N VAL A 70 39.11 -0.66 -14.00
CA VAL A 70 38.38 0.48 -14.62
C VAL A 70 38.41 1.70 -13.71
N ASN A 71 38.18 1.52 -12.41
CA ASN A 71 38.25 2.63 -11.46
C ASN A 71 39.69 3.14 -11.25
N LEU A 72 40.69 2.26 -11.34
CA LEU A 72 42.11 2.63 -11.33
C LEU A 72 42.45 3.58 -12.51
N GLN A 73 41.90 3.33 -13.70
CA GLN A 73 42.05 4.25 -14.84
C GLN A 73 41.41 5.62 -14.57
N GLN A 74 40.24 5.64 -13.94
CA GLN A 74 39.57 6.89 -13.59
C GLN A 74 40.36 7.68 -12.54
N MET A 75 40.91 7.00 -11.54
CA MET A 75 41.82 7.59 -10.55
C MET A 75 43.05 8.21 -11.22
N ALA A 76 43.68 7.52 -12.17
CA ALA A 76 44.82 8.06 -12.92
C ALA A 76 44.44 9.31 -13.73
N ARG A 77 43.24 9.34 -14.35
CA ARG A 77 42.74 10.52 -15.06
C ARG A 77 42.51 11.71 -14.13
N ILE A 78 41.92 11.48 -12.96
CA ILE A 78 41.68 12.53 -11.95
C ILE A 78 43.02 13.08 -11.45
N ALA A 79 43.96 12.19 -11.12
CA ALA A 79 45.30 12.55 -10.66
C ALA A 79 46.10 13.31 -11.73
N ALA A 80 46.04 12.86 -13.00
CA ALA A 80 46.68 13.54 -14.13
C ALA A 80 46.07 14.91 -14.40
N ASN A 81 44.74 15.06 -14.33
CA ASN A 81 44.12 16.37 -14.49
C ASN A 81 44.49 17.32 -13.34
N TYR A 82 44.49 16.84 -12.10
CA TYR A 82 44.93 17.63 -10.95
C TYR A 82 46.39 18.09 -11.08
N ALA A 83 47.28 17.21 -11.53
CA ALA A 83 48.68 17.53 -11.79
C ALA A 83 48.83 18.51 -12.97
N ALA A 84 48.00 18.38 -14.01
CA ALA A 84 47.98 19.28 -15.17
C ALA A 84 47.52 20.71 -14.82
N ASP A 85 46.61 20.83 -13.85
CA ASP A 85 46.11 22.11 -13.35
C ASP A 85 47.11 22.78 -12.38
N HIS A 86 48.07 22.03 -11.83
CA HIS A 86 49.06 22.53 -10.88
C HIS A 86 50.51 22.13 -11.24
N ALA A 87 50.86 22.17 -12.52
CA ALA A 87 52.15 21.66 -13.01
C ALA A 87 53.37 22.28 -12.29
N THR A 88 53.29 23.58 -11.94
CA THR A 88 54.37 24.31 -11.26
C THR A 88 54.63 23.84 -9.82
N ALA A 89 53.74 23.04 -9.24
CA ALA A 89 53.95 22.49 -7.89
C ALA A 89 55.09 21.46 -7.84
N TRP A 90 55.50 20.93 -8.99
CA TRP A 90 56.63 20.01 -9.15
C TRP A 90 57.91 20.68 -9.67
N ASP A 91 57.90 22.01 -9.89
CA ASP A 91 59.11 22.80 -10.18
C ASP A 91 59.98 22.98 -8.91
N SER A 92 61.09 23.71 -9.01
CA SER A 92 61.94 24.08 -7.88
C SER A 92 62.04 25.61 -7.75
N PRO A 93 61.56 26.24 -6.65
CA PRO A 93 60.93 25.64 -5.47
C PRO A 93 59.43 25.35 -5.69
N GLY A 94 59.04 24.08 -5.62
CA GLY A 94 57.67 23.63 -5.82
C GLY A 94 56.79 23.75 -4.58
N ASP A 95 55.48 23.61 -4.75
CA ASP A 95 54.48 23.72 -3.69
C ASP A 95 54.30 22.37 -2.96
N ALA A 96 54.71 22.31 -1.68
CA ALA A 96 54.56 21.12 -0.85
C ALA A 96 53.10 20.80 -0.49
N THR A 97 52.23 21.81 -0.39
CA THR A 97 50.81 21.65 -0.06
C THR A 97 50.06 20.98 -1.21
N VAL A 98 50.33 21.41 -2.44
CA VAL A 98 49.72 20.83 -3.65
C VAL A 98 50.19 19.38 -3.83
N ARG A 99 51.47 19.09 -3.61
CA ARG A 99 52.00 17.71 -3.65
C ARG A 99 51.38 16.80 -2.58
N ALA A 100 51.20 17.31 -1.36
CA ALA A 100 50.49 16.57 -0.31
C ALA A 100 49.02 16.30 -0.67
N ARG A 101 48.34 17.28 -1.28
CA ARG A 101 46.95 17.13 -1.75
C ARG A 101 46.84 16.10 -2.87
N TYR A 102 47.74 16.13 -3.85
CA TYR A 102 47.83 15.10 -4.91
C TYR A 102 47.92 13.70 -4.30
N GLN A 103 48.85 13.48 -3.36
CA GLN A 103 48.98 12.19 -2.70
C GLN A 103 47.71 11.79 -1.92
N SER A 104 47.00 12.75 -1.30
CA SER A 104 45.74 12.46 -0.59
C SER A 104 44.62 12.00 -1.53
N ILE A 105 44.51 12.60 -2.73
CA ILE A 105 43.51 12.22 -3.74
C ILE A 105 43.76 10.76 -4.16
N VAL A 106 44.99 10.44 -4.57
CA VAL A 106 45.37 9.09 -4.99
C VAL A 106 45.15 8.05 -3.88
N ARG A 107 45.49 8.37 -2.63
CA ARG A 107 45.29 7.44 -1.49
C ARG A 107 43.82 7.25 -1.12
N ASN A 108 43.00 8.31 -1.20
CA ASN A 108 41.58 8.22 -0.89
C ASN A 108 40.84 7.39 -1.95
N ASP A 109 41.10 7.64 -3.23
CA ASP A 109 40.50 6.89 -4.34
C ASP A 109 40.91 5.40 -4.29
N ALA A 110 42.18 5.10 -3.99
CA ALA A 110 42.64 3.72 -3.85
C ALA A 110 41.96 2.95 -2.69
N ARG A 111 41.64 3.62 -1.58
CA ARG A 111 40.90 3.01 -0.46
C ARG A 111 39.48 2.62 -0.86
N LEU A 112 38.82 3.41 -1.71
CA LEU A 112 37.45 3.13 -2.17
C LEU A 112 37.36 1.90 -3.07
N ILE A 113 38.45 1.55 -3.76
CA ILE A 113 38.51 0.40 -4.66
C ILE A 113 39.20 -0.82 -4.05
N ASN A 114 39.49 -0.82 -2.74
CA ASN A 114 40.24 -1.85 -2.01
C ASN A 114 41.55 -2.24 -2.70
N CYS A 115 42.28 -1.26 -3.26
CA CYS A 115 43.57 -1.49 -3.88
C CYS A 115 44.73 -1.07 -2.98
N THR A 116 45.77 -1.89 -2.92
CA THR A 116 46.98 -1.61 -2.13
C THR A 116 47.98 -0.85 -2.96
N LEU A 117 48.28 0.40 -2.59
CA LEU A 117 49.29 1.24 -3.25
C LEU A 117 50.70 0.95 -2.73
N PRO A 118 51.76 1.23 -3.52
CA PRO A 118 53.13 1.19 -3.04
C PRO A 118 53.36 2.20 -1.91
N ALA A 119 54.33 1.91 -1.02
CA ALA A 119 54.65 2.74 0.14
C ALA A 119 55.08 4.18 -0.25
N VAL A 120 55.75 4.32 -1.39
CA VAL A 120 56.07 5.60 -2.01
C VAL A 120 55.28 5.72 -3.30
N LEU A 121 54.44 6.75 -3.38
CA LEU A 121 53.69 7.05 -4.61
C LEU A 121 54.62 7.71 -5.64
N PRO A 122 54.53 7.31 -6.91
CA PRO A 122 55.27 7.98 -7.97
C PRO A 122 54.75 9.40 -8.17
N ASP A 123 55.67 10.35 -8.33
CA ASP A 123 55.34 11.71 -8.75
C ASP A 123 54.91 11.72 -10.23
N PRO A 124 54.02 12.66 -10.62
CA PRO A 124 53.73 12.93 -12.03
C PRO A 124 55.01 13.23 -12.81
N GLN A 125 55.06 12.70 -14.02
CA GLN A 125 56.15 12.91 -14.96
C GLN A 125 55.80 14.07 -15.90
N PHE A 126 56.78 14.92 -16.20
CA PHE A 126 56.63 16.05 -17.13
C PHE A 126 57.67 15.92 -18.25
N PRO A 127 57.46 15.01 -19.23
CA PRO A 127 58.50 14.64 -20.20
C PRO A 127 58.98 15.79 -21.08
N THR A 128 58.09 16.76 -21.34
CA THR A 128 58.36 17.92 -22.20
C THR A 128 58.55 19.22 -21.40
N GLY A 129 58.37 19.19 -20.08
CA GLY A 129 58.38 20.35 -19.19
C GLY A 129 57.00 20.66 -18.58
N THR A 130 56.92 21.78 -17.86
CA THR A 130 55.73 22.22 -17.10
C THR A 130 54.97 23.39 -17.75
N ALA A 131 55.28 23.75 -19.00
CA ALA A 131 54.63 24.85 -19.71
C ALA A 131 53.22 24.50 -20.22
N ILE A 132 52.37 25.52 -20.44
CA ILE A 132 51.02 25.34 -20.97
C ILE A 132 51.07 24.61 -22.32
N GLY A 133 50.19 23.62 -22.50
CA GLY A 133 50.13 22.78 -23.69
C GLY A 133 51.14 21.62 -23.73
N GLN A 134 52.10 21.58 -22.80
CA GLN A 134 52.94 20.40 -22.59
C GLN A 134 52.17 19.32 -21.81
N GLU A 135 52.65 18.09 -21.86
CA GLU A 135 51.93 16.94 -21.31
C GLU A 135 52.47 16.53 -19.94
N VAL A 136 51.56 16.28 -19.00
CA VAL A 136 51.84 15.57 -17.76
C VAL A 136 51.38 14.12 -17.88
N LYS A 137 52.22 13.20 -17.42
CA LYS A 137 51.93 11.76 -17.40
C LYS A 137 51.93 11.25 -15.97
N VAL A 138 50.81 10.66 -15.54
CA VAL A 138 50.68 10.00 -14.25
C VAL A 138 50.59 8.49 -14.46
N GLN A 139 51.46 7.73 -13.81
CA GLN A 139 51.44 6.27 -13.80
C GLN A 139 51.10 5.78 -12.41
N LEU A 140 50.05 4.97 -12.28
CA LEU A 140 49.63 4.39 -11.02
C LEU A 140 49.64 2.87 -11.13
N SER A 141 50.20 2.23 -10.12
CA SER A 141 50.19 0.78 -9.96
C SER A 141 49.62 0.42 -8.59
N CYS A 142 48.80 -0.61 -8.53
CA CYS A 142 48.22 -1.07 -7.29
C CYS A 142 47.91 -2.57 -7.33
N GLU A 143 47.92 -3.20 -6.15
CA GLU A 143 47.66 -4.63 -5.98
C GLU A 143 46.22 -4.89 -5.51
N PHE A 144 45.49 -5.71 -6.26
CA PHE A 144 44.15 -6.17 -5.91
C PHE A 144 44.22 -7.53 -5.23
N SER A 145 43.65 -7.66 -4.03
CA SER A 145 43.59 -8.93 -3.30
C SER A 145 42.44 -9.81 -3.80
N LEU A 146 42.75 -11.09 -4.04
CA LEU A 146 41.74 -12.09 -4.40
C LEU A 146 40.98 -12.54 -3.13
N ILE A 147 39.67 -12.69 -3.23
CA ILE A 147 38.84 -13.13 -2.08
C ILE A 147 38.77 -14.65 -2.03
N THR A 148 38.83 -15.35 -3.16
CA THR A 148 38.64 -16.80 -3.15
C THR A 148 39.95 -17.56 -2.89
N PRO A 149 40.01 -18.43 -1.87
CA PRO A 149 41.26 -19.05 -1.42
C PRO A 149 41.80 -20.15 -2.36
N ILE A 150 40.97 -20.64 -3.29
CA ILE A 150 41.38 -21.67 -4.26
C ILE A 150 42.16 -21.02 -5.40
N ILE A 151 41.74 -19.83 -5.85
CA ILE A 151 42.37 -19.12 -6.97
C ILE A 151 43.69 -18.49 -6.55
N SER A 152 43.81 -18.06 -5.29
CA SER A 152 45.06 -17.50 -4.77
C SER A 152 46.23 -18.50 -4.78
N ARG A 153 45.95 -19.81 -4.80
CA ARG A 153 46.97 -20.87 -4.96
C ARG A 153 47.44 -21.07 -6.39
N VAL A 154 46.69 -20.59 -7.39
CA VAL A 154 47.00 -20.75 -8.82
C VAL A 154 47.61 -19.48 -9.41
N VAL A 155 47.10 -18.30 -9.04
CA VAL A 155 47.50 -17.00 -9.63
C VAL A 155 48.32 -16.13 -8.65
N GLY A 156 48.40 -16.51 -7.38
CA GLY A 156 49.00 -15.70 -6.30
C GLY A 156 47.94 -14.95 -5.47
N SER A 157 48.34 -14.36 -4.34
CA SER A 157 47.41 -13.68 -3.42
C SER A 157 46.89 -12.32 -3.91
N SER A 158 47.61 -11.69 -4.84
CA SER A 158 47.25 -10.40 -5.41
C SER A 158 47.55 -10.32 -6.90
N ILE A 159 46.82 -9.46 -7.61
CA ILE A 159 47.06 -9.13 -9.02
C ILE A 159 47.54 -7.68 -9.08
N LEU A 160 48.72 -7.48 -9.67
CA LEU A 160 49.26 -6.16 -9.94
C LEU A 160 48.60 -5.59 -11.18
N ALA A 161 47.93 -4.44 -11.05
CA ALA A 161 47.41 -3.69 -12.17
C ALA A 161 48.11 -2.33 -12.27
N SER A 162 48.37 -1.88 -13.50
CA SER A 162 48.96 -0.58 -13.76
C SER A 162 48.17 0.16 -14.83
N THR A 163 48.20 1.48 -14.76
CA THR A 163 47.58 2.37 -15.73
C THR A 163 48.39 3.66 -15.84
N ASP A 164 48.27 4.31 -16.98
CA ASP A 164 48.75 5.65 -17.19
C ASP A 164 47.67 6.57 -17.75
N ALA A 165 47.75 7.84 -17.38
CA ALA A 165 46.92 8.90 -17.94
C ALA A 165 47.80 10.10 -18.29
N THR A 166 47.53 10.67 -19.46
CA THR A 166 48.25 11.84 -19.98
C THR A 166 47.27 12.98 -20.18
N TYR A 167 47.59 14.15 -19.65
CA TYR A 167 46.77 15.37 -19.76
C TYR A 167 47.65 16.54 -20.22
N PRO A 168 47.14 17.42 -21.11
CA PRO A 168 47.82 18.67 -21.41
C PRO A 168 47.70 19.63 -20.22
N ILE A 169 48.77 20.37 -19.93
CA ILE A 169 48.83 21.40 -18.88
C ILE A 169 47.98 22.59 -19.31
N LYS A 170 47.03 22.99 -18.45
CA LYS A 170 45.99 23.99 -18.78
C LYS A 170 46.13 25.30 -18.02
N GLN A 171 46.99 25.38 -17.00
CA GLN A 171 47.23 26.60 -16.24
C GLN A 171 48.73 26.89 -16.07
N GLY A 172 49.13 28.07 -16.53
CA GLY A 172 50.29 28.81 -16.05
C GLY A 172 49.79 30.17 -15.61
N ILE A 173 50.27 30.67 -14.46
CA ILE A 173 49.94 32.03 -14.02
C ILE A 173 50.53 33.01 -15.04
N VAL A 174 49.68 33.65 -15.86
CA VAL A 174 50.03 34.90 -16.53
C VAL A 174 49.48 36.02 -15.67
N ALA A 175 50.32 36.55 -14.78
CA ALA A 175 50.07 37.87 -14.24
C ALA A 175 50.10 38.86 -15.42
N THR A 176 49.01 39.62 -15.61
CA THR A 176 48.89 40.83 -16.47
C THR A 176 48.39 40.72 -17.92
N VAL A 177 47.36 39.90 -18.20
CA VAL A 177 46.49 40.17 -19.37
C VAL A 177 45.01 40.20 -18.97
N PRO A 178 44.35 41.38 -18.92
CA PRO A 178 42.90 41.44 -18.82
C PRO A 178 42.31 41.11 -20.19
N GLY A 179 42.10 39.83 -20.45
CA GLY A 179 41.65 39.36 -21.76
C GLY A 179 41.35 37.87 -21.79
N GLY A 180 40.30 37.46 -21.09
CA GLY A 180 39.73 36.11 -21.17
C GLY A 180 38.31 36.18 -20.66
N GLY A 181 37.34 36.34 -21.56
CA GLY A 181 35.94 36.20 -21.20
C GLY A 181 35.76 34.86 -20.50
N ALA A 182 35.10 34.88 -19.32
CA ALA A 182 34.79 33.67 -18.59
C ALA A 182 34.19 32.62 -19.55
N PRO A 183 34.56 31.34 -19.45
CA PRO A 183 33.96 30.30 -20.29
C PRO A 183 32.43 30.43 -20.22
N PRO A 184 31.70 30.29 -21.33
CA PRO A 184 30.26 30.47 -21.35
C PRO A 184 29.65 29.52 -20.31
N VAL A 185 29.07 30.10 -19.27
CA VAL A 185 28.42 29.32 -18.21
C VAL A 185 27.14 28.77 -18.82
N ILE A 186 27.00 27.44 -18.81
CA ILE A 186 25.83 26.77 -19.35
C ILE A 186 24.68 26.99 -18.34
N PRO A 187 23.48 27.43 -18.78
CA PRO A 187 22.35 27.57 -17.87
C PRO A 187 21.99 26.24 -17.20
N PRO A 188 21.41 26.27 -15.99
CA PRO A 188 20.98 25.06 -15.30
C PRO A 188 19.89 24.34 -16.08
N VAL A 189 19.75 23.04 -15.85
CA VAL A 189 18.56 22.28 -16.29
C VAL A 189 17.83 21.85 -15.03
N ALA A 190 16.66 22.43 -14.79
CA ALA A 190 15.88 22.19 -13.59
C ALA A 190 15.26 20.80 -13.62
N ASP A 191 15.43 20.01 -12.55
CA ASP A 191 14.67 18.79 -12.36
C ASP A 191 14.56 18.41 -10.89
N PHE A 192 13.52 17.64 -10.55
CA PHE A 192 13.30 17.15 -9.20
C PHE A 192 12.45 15.89 -9.15
N VAL A 193 12.60 15.16 -8.04
CA VAL A 193 11.77 13.99 -7.70
C VAL A 193 11.13 14.16 -6.32
N ALA A 194 9.94 13.58 -6.16
CA ALA A 194 9.22 13.53 -4.89
C ALA A 194 8.82 12.11 -4.54
N SER A 195 8.89 11.76 -3.25
CA SER A 195 8.42 10.49 -2.70
C SER A 195 7.98 10.63 -1.23
N PRO A 196 6.85 10.03 -0.81
CA PRO A 196 5.78 9.46 -1.64
C PRO A 196 4.99 10.55 -2.39
N ARG A 197 4.28 10.20 -3.47
CA ARG A 197 3.45 11.17 -4.23
C ARG A 197 1.96 11.08 -3.94
N ASN A 198 1.54 10.00 -3.27
CA ASN A 198 0.16 9.83 -2.85
C ASN A 198 0.09 9.19 -1.47
N GLY A 199 -1.03 9.43 -0.77
CA GLY A 199 -1.26 8.88 0.55
C GLY A 199 -2.37 9.61 1.31
N TRP A 200 -2.52 9.25 2.58
CA TRP A 200 -3.52 9.85 3.45
C TRP A 200 -3.02 11.14 4.11
N SER A 201 -3.96 12.04 4.38
CA SER A 201 -3.72 13.27 5.13
C SER A 201 -3.45 12.97 6.62
N PRO A 202 -2.46 13.64 7.26
CA PRO A 202 -1.42 14.47 6.65
C PRO A 202 -0.33 13.62 5.98
N LEU A 203 0.08 14.01 4.77
CA LEU A 203 1.13 13.32 4.01
C LEU A 203 2.44 14.09 4.10
N GLN A 204 3.50 13.42 4.54
CA GLN A 204 4.87 13.94 4.46
C GLN A 204 5.54 13.45 3.18
N VAL A 205 6.07 14.38 2.39
CA VAL A 205 6.71 14.12 1.10
C VAL A 205 8.13 14.67 1.12
N THR A 206 9.10 13.86 0.72
CA THR A 206 10.48 14.30 0.53
C THR A 206 10.67 14.75 -0.91
N MET A 207 11.12 15.99 -1.08
CA MET A 207 11.45 16.62 -2.36
C MET A 207 12.97 16.63 -2.52
N THR A 208 13.47 16.12 -3.65
CA THR A 208 14.91 16.04 -3.94
C THR A 208 15.21 16.72 -5.26
N ASP A 209 16.13 17.69 -5.23
CA ASP A 209 16.70 18.33 -6.42
C ASP A 209 17.56 17.34 -7.23
N THR A 210 17.33 17.26 -8.52
CA THR A 210 18.13 16.49 -9.48
C THR A 210 18.63 17.36 -10.64
N SER A 211 18.64 18.68 -10.46
CA SER A 211 19.02 19.66 -11.47
C SER A 211 20.50 19.54 -11.90
N LEU A 212 20.77 19.85 -13.16
CA LEU A 212 22.09 19.76 -13.79
C LEU A 212 22.76 21.14 -13.96
N ASN A 213 24.03 21.15 -14.38
CA ASN A 213 24.86 22.32 -14.65
C ASN A 213 25.07 23.26 -13.44
N GLN A 214 25.26 22.67 -12.25
CA GLN A 214 25.72 23.37 -11.03
C GLN A 214 24.92 24.65 -10.70
N PRO A 215 23.63 24.51 -10.34
CA PRO A 215 22.83 25.63 -9.87
C PRO A 215 23.42 26.23 -8.59
N THR A 216 23.23 27.53 -8.41
CA THR A 216 23.75 28.32 -7.27
C THR A 216 22.64 28.92 -6.40
N SER A 217 21.41 29.01 -6.91
CA SER A 217 20.23 29.39 -6.15
C SER A 217 19.02 28.58 -6.59
N TRP A 218 18.09 28.38 -5.67
CA TRP A 218 16.89 27.55 -5.83
C TRP A 218 15.68 28.35 -5.34
N VAL A 219 14.55 28.22 -6.03
CA VAL A 219 13.25 28.70 -5.58
C VAL A 219 12.26 27.57 -5.79
N TRP A 220 11.87 26.95 -4.68
CA TRP A 220 10.83 25.92 -4.64
C TRP A 220 9.49 26.56 -4.30
N ASP A 221 8.45 26.22 -5.05
CA ASP A 221 7.05 26.45 -4.69
C ASP A 221 6.31 25.11 -4.67
N PHE A 222 5.79 24.74 -3.50
CA PHE A 222 5.11 23.47 -3.23
C PHE A 222 3.58 23.60 -3.30
N SER A 223 3.04 24.75 -3.73
CA SER A 223 1.61 25.07 -3.67
C SER A 223 0.98 25.39 -5.03
N VAL A 224 1.73 25.21 -6.12
CA VAL A 224 1.31 25.64 -7.46
C VAL A 224 0.08 24.87 -7.94
N GLY A 225 -0.95 25.58 -8.39
CA GLY A 225 -2.12 24.95 -9.02
C GLY A 225 -2.92 24.05 -8.09
N ALA A 226 -2.97 24.33 -6.79
CA ALA A 226 -3.72 23.54 -5.82
C ALA A 226 -5.20 23.41 -6.23
N SER A 227 -5.70 22.16 -6.25
CA SER A 227 -7.09 21.84 -6.54
C SER A 227 -7.63 20.80 -5.56
N SER A 228 -8.95 20.77 -5.37
CA SER A 228 -9.61 19.78 -4.53
C SER A 228 -10.91 19.29 -5.15
N THR A 229 -11.30 18.05 -4.83
CA THR A 229 -12.60 17.49 -5.18
C THR A 229 -13.50 17.43 -3.94
N GLY A 230 -14.80 17.67 -4.10
CA GLY A 230 -15.76 17.59 -3.00
C GLY A 230 -15.73 18.82 -2.10
N ALA A 231 -15.79 18.60 -0.78
CA ALA A 231 -15.67 19.66 0.23
C ALA A 231 -14.23 19.82 0.75
N GLY A 232 -13.25 19.24 0.03
CA GLY A 232 -11.86 19.19 0.44
C GLY A 232 -11.17 20.55 0.45
N PHE A 233 -10.39 20.85 1.49
CA PHE A 233 -9.51 22.01 1.57
C PHE A 233 -8.07 21.56 1.86
N GLY A 234 -7.14 22.00 1.02
CA GLY A 234 -5.73 21.64 1.11
C GLY A 234 -4.88 22.76 1.70
N SER A 235 -3.90 22.42 2.55
CA SER A 235 -2.80 23.30 2.94
C SER A 235 -1.45 22.58 2.84
N VAL A 236 -0.39 23.35 2.66
CA VAL A 236 0.98 22.84 2.51
C VAL A 236 1.94 23.64 3.39
N ASN A 237 2.85 22.94 4.06
CA ASN A 237 3.88 23.56 4.89
C ASN A 237 5.23 22.80 4.74
N PRO A 238 6.32 23.48 4.36
CA PRO A 238 6.40 24.88 3.93
C PRO A 238 5.78 25.10 2.54
N THR A 239 5.39 26.33 2.22
CA THR A 239 4.90 26.70 0.87
C THR A 239 6.05 26.96 -0.09
N VAL A 240 7.14 27.59 0.38
CA VAL A 240 8.30 27.97 -0.43
C VAL A 240 9.61 27.65 0.30
N LYS A 241 10.66 27.27 -0.44
CA LYS A 241 12.05 27.13 0.06
C LYS A 241 13.05 27.69 -0.94
N LEU A 242 14.14 28.29 -0.43
CA LEU A 242 15.18 28.94 -1.24
C LEU A 242 16.53 28.20 -1.25
N THR A 243 16.52 26.92 -0.90
CA THR A 243 17.73 26.10 -0.72
C THR A 243 17.60 24.79 -1.51
N GLN A 244 18.73 24.15 -1.82
CA GLN A 244 18.81 23.00 -2.72
C GLN A 244 17.89 21.82 -2.34
N GLY A 245 17.80 21.48 -1.06
CA GLY A 245 17.12 20.27 -0.60
C GLY A 245 18.09 19.10 -0.38
N PRO A 246 17.59 17.92 0.05
CA PRO A 246 16.18 17.56 0.08
C PRO A 246 15.36 18.30 1.15
N HIS A 247 14.07 18.50 0.87
CA HIS A 247 13.11 19.13 1.78
C HIS A 247 11.99 18.16 2.16
N THR A 248 11.60 18.16 3.43
CA THR A 248 10.38 17.48 3.88
C THR A 248 9.22 18.47 3.88
N VAL A 249 8.19 18.18 3.09
CA VAL A 249 7.00 19.01 2.93
C VAL A 249 5.79 18.24 3.42
N THR A 250 4.96 18.89 4.25
CA THR A 250 3.73 18.29 4.79
C THR A 250 2.53 18.87 4.05
N TYR A 251 1.74 17.98 3.45
CA TYR A 251 0.48 18.28 2.79
C TYR A 251 -0.68 17.82 3.67
N THR A 252 -1.63 18.70 3.93
CA THR A 252 -2.81 18.41 4.72
C THR A 252 -4.05 18.65 3.87
N CYS A 253 -4.87 17.63 3.74
CA CYS A 253 -6.21 17.72 3.15
C CYS A 253 -7.25 17.50 4.26
N THR A 254 -8.22 18.40 4.37
CA THR A 254 -9.37 18.28 5.28
C THR A 254 -10.66 18.25 4.48
N GLY A 255 -11.71 17.62 5.00
CA GLY A 255 -12.98 17.44 4.27
C GLY A 255 -13.69 16.17 4.73
N ASN A 256 -14.57 15.66 3.88
CA ASN A 256 -15.20 14.36 4.09
C ASN A 256 -14.22 13.22 3.78
N PRO A 257 -14.37 12.05 4.41
CA PRO A 257 -13.59 10.86 4.05
C PRO A 257 -13.66 10.57 2.55
N GLY A 258 -12.49 10.41 1.92
CA GLY A 258 -12.39 10.21 0.47
C GLY A 258 -12.28 11.48 -0.37
N ASP A 259 -12.43 12.68 0.21
CA ASP A 259 -12.08 13.92 -0.48
C ASP A 259 -10.59 13.93 -0.84
N ILE A 260 -10.25 14.50 -1.99
CA ILE A 260 -8.89 14.51 -2.56
C ILE A 260 -8.44 15.95 -2.74
N CYS A 261 -7.23 16.24 -2.28
CA CYS A 261 -6.51 17.47 -2.56
C CYS A 261 -5.27 17.16 -3.39
N THR A 262 -5.00 17.99 -4.39
CA THR A 262 -3.92 17.80 -5.34
C THR A 262 -3.09 19.09 -5.44
N TRP A 263 -1.77 18.95 -5.47
CA TRP A 263 -0.82 20.06 -5.58
C TRP A 263 0.17 19.84 -6.71
N GLY A 264 0.43 20.90 -7.47
CA GLY A 264 1.58 21.02 -8.35
C GLY A 264 2.80 21.58 -7.63
N ILE A 265 3.98 21.32 -8.19
CA ILE A 265 5.26 21.77 -7.65
C ILE A 265 6.05 22.45 -8.75
N SER A 266 6.74 23.55 -8.39
CA SER A 266 7.68 24.23 -9.27
C SER A 266 9.03 24.41 -8.59
N LEU A 267 10.10 24.14 -9.34
CA LEU A 267 11.48 24.41 -8.95
C LEU A 267 12.12 25.29 -10.01
N GLN A 268 12.52 26.49 -9.64
CA GLN A 268 13.40 27.33 -10.42
C GLN A 268 14.81 27.27 -9.87
N VAL A 269 15.79 27.05 -10.74
CA VAL A 269 17.22 27.06 -10.40
C VAL A 269 17.97 28.08 -11.24
N THR A 270 18.99 28.72 -10.66
CA THR A 270 19.77 29.76 -11.35
C THR A 270 21.28 29.59 -11.13
N ASN A 271 22.06 29.86 -12.16
CA ASN A 271 23.51 30.06 -12.09
C ASN A 271 23.92 31.28 -12.93
N ALA A 272 25.23 31.56 -13.05
CA ALA A 272 25.73 32.68 -13.84
C ALA A 272 25.42 32.60 -15.35
N GLY A 273 25.02 31.43 -15.85
CA GLY A 273 24.64 31.17 -17.24
C GLY A 273 23.14 31.39 -17.54
N GLY A 274 22.31 31.53 -16.51
CA GLY A 274 20.87 31.75 -16.65
C GLY A 274 20.05 31.01 -15.60
N SER A 275 18.75 30.88 -15.87
CA SER A 275 17.81 30.14 -15.03
C SER A 275 16.96 29.18 -15.85
N ASP A 276 16.49 28.13 -15.19
CA ASP A 276 15.54 27.18 -15.75
C ASP A 276 14.52 26.79 -14.68
N THR A 277 13.32 26.40 -15.11
CA THR A 277 12.20 26.09 -14.24
C THR A 277 11.55 24.77 -14.63
N ALA A 278 11.52 23.83 -13.69
CA ALA A 278 10.73 22.61 -13.80
C ALA A 278 9.42 22.80 -13.04
N SER A 279 8.29 22.62 -13.71
CA SER A 279 6.97 22.63 -13.08
C SER A 279 6.23 21.34 -13.39
N ARG A 280 5.68 20.71 -12.35
CA ARG A 280 4.90 19.48 -12.46
C ARG A 280 3.51 19.73 -11.85
N PRO A 281 2.47 19.93 -12.67
CA PRO A 281 1.11 20.05 -12.17
C PRO A 281 0.65 18.69 -11.60
N ASP A 282 -0.28 18.74 -10.66
CA ASP A 282 -0.92 17.56 -10.05
C ASP A 282 0.05 16.46 -9.57
N TYR A 283 1.18 16.89 -8.98
CA TYR A 283 2.30 16.02 -8.70
C TYR A 283 2.22 15.28 -7.36
N VAL A 284 1.50 15.86 -6.39
CA VAL A 284 1.21 15.24 -5.08
C VAL A 284 -0.30 15.20 -4.88
N THR A 285 -0.81 14.03 -4.50
CA THR A 285 -2.24 13.79 -4.26
C THR A 285 -2.45 13.26 -2.85
N VAL A 286 -3.27 13.94 -2.04
CA VAL A 286 -3.56 13.53 -0.67
C VAL A 286 -5.05 13.30 -0.51
N THR A 287 -5.40 12.16 0.08
CA THR A 287 -6.79 11.78 0.35
C THR A 287 -7.10 11.94 1.84
N VAL A 288 -8.26 12.49 2.17
CA VAL A 288 -8.75 12.50 3.56
C VAL A 288 -8.95 11.06 4.02
N PRO A 289 -8.30 10.64 5.12
CA PRO A 289 -8.38 9.26 5.58
C PRO A 289 -9.82 8.88 5.94
N PRO A 290 -10.16 7.57 5.91
CA PRO A 290 -11.37 7.07 6.54
C PRO A 290 -11.40 7.46 8.03
N PRO A 291 -12.57 7.59 8.65
CA PRO A 291 -12.65 7.84 10.09
C PRO A 291 -11.88 6.75 10.84
N THR A 292 -10.88 7.13 11.64
CA THR A 292 -10.03 6.19 12.40
C THR A 292 -10.67 5.75 13.72
N GLY A 293 -11.98 5.91 13.85
CA GLY A 293 -12.74 5.62 15.07
C GLY A 293 -13.85 4.60 14.83
N PRO A 294 -14.54 4.18 15.90
CA PRO A 294 -15.73 3.34 15.77
C PRO A 294 -16.78 4.05 14.90
N ILE A 295 -17.58 3.29 14.15
CA ILE A 295 -18.72 3.82 13.39
C ILE A 295 -19.97 3.11 13.90
N ALA A 296 -20.90 3.86 14.48
CA ALA A 296 -22.18 3.32 14.92
C ALA A 296 -23.13 3.20 13.71
N ASP A 297 -23.53 1.98 13.36
CA ASP A 297 -24.69 1.73 12.51
C ASP A 297 -25.39 0.44 12.92
N PHE A 298 -26.67 0.32 12.61
CA PHE A 298 -27.46 -0.85 12.94
C PHE A 298 -28.67 -1.06 12.04
N THR A 299 -29.12 -2.31 11.97
CA THR A 299 -30.44 -2.68 11.46
C THR A 299 -31.36 -3.12 12.59
N GLY A 300 -32.66 -3.14 12.31
CA GLY A 300 -33.69 -3.57 13.26
C GLY A 300 -34.90 -4.09 12.51
N ALA A 301 -35.43 -5.24 12.93
CA ALA A 301 -36.57 -5.90 12.29
C ALA A 301 -37.43 -6.66 13.31
N PRO A 302 -38.78 -6.62 13.19
CA PRO A 302 -39.56 -5.78 12.28
C PRO A 302 -39.53 -4.30 12.66
N ARG A 303 -39.71 -3.38 11.70
CA ARG A 303 -39.78 -1.92 11.96
C ARG A 303 -41.18 -1.43 12.32
N SER A 304 -42.19 -2.27 12.14
CA SER A 304 -43.56 -1.95 12.54
C SER A 304 -44.35 -3.19 12.91
N GLY A 305 -45.40 -3.00 13.71
CA GLY A 305 -46.34 -4.06 14.10
C GLY A 305 -47.30 -3.60 15.19
N THR A 306 -48.09 -4.53 15.71
CA THR A 306 -49.01 -4.29 16.83
C THR A 306 -48.32 -4.57 18.16
N GLN A 307 -48.64 -3.81 19.20
CA GLN A 307 -48.13 -4.10 20.55
C GLN A 307 -48.61 -5.48 21.06
N PRO A 308 -47.83 -6.19 21.89
CA PRO A 308 -46.39 -5.94 22.13
C PRO A 308 -45.56 -6.33 20.90
N LEU A 309 -44.68 -5.43 20.45
CA LEU A 309 -43.82 -5.68 19.29
C LEU A 309 -42.42 -6.07 19.75
N SER A 310 -42.01 -7.31 19.46
CA SER A 310 -40.63 -7.76 19.65
C SER A 310 -39.80 -7.41 18.42
N VAL A 311 -38.71 -6.67 18.61
CA VAL A 311 -37.79 -6.23 17.55
C VAL A 311 -36.38 -6.71 17.86
N SER A 312 -35.74 -7.34 16.88
CA SER A 312 -34.31 -7.68 16.94
C SER A 312 -33.49 -6.58 16.29
N PHE A 313 -32.40 -6.17 16.94
CA PHE A 313 -31.44 -5.19 16.46
C PHE A 313 -30.07 -5.83 16.28
N GLN A 314 -29.38 -5.42 15.22
CA GLN A 314 -28.05 -5.90 14.89
C GLN A 314 -27.15 -4.72 14.52
N PHE A 315 -26.00 -4.63 15.17
CA PHE A 315 -24.93 -3.72 14.79
C PHE A 315 -24.38 -4.07 13.40
N ASN A 316 -24.22 -3.05 12.56
CA ASN A 316 -23.61 -3.18 11.24
C ASN A 316 -22.20 -2.62 11.28
N ASP A 317 -21.21 -3.46 11.03
CA ASP A 317 -19.83 -3.00 10.92
C ASP A 317 -19.59 -2.36 9.54
N LEU A 318 -19.57 -1.02 9.50
CA LEU A 318 -19.32 -0.24 8.28
C LEU A 318 -17.85 0.18 8.12
N ARG A 319 -16.92 -0.40 8.88
CA ARG A 319 -15.54 0.07 8.93
C ARG A 319 -14.70 -0.35 7.74
N VAL A 320 -13.74 0.51 7.38
CA VAL A 320 -12.61 0.21 6.51
C VAL A 320 -11.35 0.17 7.38
N GLY A 321 -10.81 -1.02 7.66
CA GLY A 321 -9.61 -1.22 8.50
C GLY A 321 -9.84 -2.08 9.75
N THR A 322 -8.80 -2.23 10.58
CA THR A 322 -8.81 -3.08 11.78
C THR A 322 -9.11 -2.27 13.03
N VAL A 323 -10.39 -2.16 13.39
CA VAL A 323 -10.80 -1.63 14.69
C VAL A 323 -11.48 -2.76 15.46
N THR A 324 -11.25 -2.85 16.77
CA THR A 324 -11.89 -3.85 17.64
C THR A 324 -12.88 -3.14 18.53
N TYR A 325 -14.16 -3.53 18.47
CA TYR A 325 -15.17 -2.99 19.38
C TYR A 325 -15.09 -3.68 20.74
N THR A 326 -15.15 -2.89 21.81
CA THR A 326 -15.12 -3.36 23.19
C THR A 326 -16.48 -3.25 23.87
N ALA A 327 -17.35 -2.34 23.40
CA ALA A 327 -18.70 -2.19 23.95
C ALA A 327 -19.72 -1.75 22.89
N TYR A 328 -20.95 -2.21 23.09
CA TYR A 328 -22.16 -1.82 22.36
C TYR A 328 -23.22 -1.48 23.41
N GLN A 329 -23.80 -0.29 23.34
CA GLN A 329 -24.79 0.18 24.30
C GLN A 329 -26.00 0.73 23.56
N TRP A 330 -27.16 0.17 23.82
CA TRP A 330 -28.41 0.48 23.13
C TRP A 330 -29.33 1.25 24.06
N ASP A 331 -29.98 2.27 23.52
CA ASP A 331 -31.03 3.05 24.17
C ASP A 331 -32.23 3.03 23.21
N PHE A 332 -33.28 2.30 23.59
CA PHE A 332 -34.44 2.00 22.74
C PHE A 332 -35.55 3.03 22.86
N THR A 333 -35.42 3.97 23.80
CA THR A 333 -36.38 5.03 24.07
C THR A 333 -35.80 6.44 23.88
N ASN A 334 -34.49 6.52 23.67
CA ASN A 334 -33.70 7.73 23.56
C ASN A 334 -33.87 8.67 24.78
N ASP A 335 -34.02 8.09 25.97
CA ASP A 335 -34.19 8.82 27.23
C ASP A 335 -32.87 9.20 27.90
N GLY A 336 -31.74 8.76 27.32
CA GLY A 336 -30.39 8.99 27.84
C GLY A 336 -29.84 7.84 28.68
N THR A 337 -30.66 6.83 28.97
CA THR A 337 -30.27 5.60 29.68
C THR A 337 -30.08 4.47 28.68
N PHE A 338 -29.01 3.68 28.83
CA PHE A 338 -28.80 2.51 27.99
C PHE A 338 -29.54 1.29 28.57
N ASP A 339 -30.40 0.70 27.77
CA ASP A 339 -31.28 -0.43 28.11
C ASP A 339 -30.59 -1.79 27.91
N ALA A 340 -29.69 -1.90 26.93
CA ALA A 340 -29.08 -3.18 26.57
C ALA A 340 -27.63 -3.06 26.08
N THR A 341 -26.92 -4.20 26.10
CA THR A 341 -25.55 -4.31 25.60
C THR A 341 -25.37 -5.55 24.72
N GLY A 342 -24.41 -5.50 23.78
CA GLY A 342 -24.11 -6.58 22.84
C GLY A 342 -24.27 -6.16 21.38
N ALA A 343 -23.61 -6.86 20.46
CA ALA A 343 -23.67 -6.53 19.03
C ALA A 343 -25.05 -6.84 18.41
N THR A 344 -25.74 -7.85 18.93
CA THR A 344 -27.10 -8.22 18.55
C THR A 344 -27.95 -8.32 19.81
N VAL A 345 -29.10 -7.64 19.82
CA VAL A 345 -30.00 -7.53 20.98
C VAL A 345 -31.46 -7.58 20.52
N SER A 346 -32.38 -7.77 21.44
CA SER A 346 -33.83 -7.67 21.18
C SER A 346 -34.52 -6.81 22.23
N ASN A 347 -35.52 -6.03 21.81
CA ASN A 347 -36.37 -5.24 22.71
C ASN A 347 -37.85 -5.52 22.44
N ILE A 348 -38.68 -5.42 23.49
CA ILE A 348 -40.14 -5.54 23.39
C ILE A 348 -40.76 -4.17 23.67
N TYR A 349 -41.50 -3.65 22.69
CA TYR A 349 -42.26 -2.42 22.83
C TYR A 349 -43.71 -2.74 23.19
N SER A 350 -44.06 -2.53 24.47
CA SER A 350 -45.37 -2.88 25.04
C SER A 350 -46.45 -1.83 24.81
N SER A 351 -46.05 -0.59 24.50
CA SER A 351 -46.97 0.53 24.29
C SER A 351 -46.97 0.97 22.82
N PRO A 352 -48.06 1.57 22.34
CA PRO A 352 -48.11 2.08 20.97
C PRO A 352 -47.36 3.41 20.90
N GLY A 353 -46.68 3.66 19.80
CA GLY A 353 -45.87 4.87 19.63
C GLY A 353 -44.84 4.78 18.52
N LEU A 354 -44.13 5.89 18.32
CA LEU A 354 -42.92 5.96 17.52
C LEU A 354 -41.73 5.98 18.48
N TYR A 355 -40.74 5.13 18.22
CA TYR A 355 -39.56 5.01 19.06
C TYR A 355 -38.30 5.39 18.30
N ASP A 356 -37.52 6.28 18.90
CA ASP A 356 -36.16 6.59 18.50
C ASP A 356 -35.22 5.54 19.08
N VAL A 357 -34.31 5.03 18.26
CA VAL A 357 -33.34 4.02 18.71
C VAL A 357 -31.94 4.58 18.56
N ARG A 358 -31.16 4.51 19.64
CA ARG A 358 -29.80 5.00 19.72
C ARG A 358 -28.83 3.86 20.05
N LEU A 359 -27.71 3.83 19.33
CA LEU A 359 -26.60 2.92 19.56
C LEU A 359 -25.33 3.72 19.83
N ARG A 360 -24.64 3.44 20.93
CA ARG A 360 -23.25 3.83 21.17
C ARG A 360 -22.32 2.63 21.06
N VAL A 361 -21.28 2.76 20.25
CA VAL A 361 -20.18 1.78 20.15
C VAL A 361 -18.89 2.38 20.68
N THR A 362 -18.09 1.57 21.37
CA THR A 362 -16.77 1.93 21.88
C THR A 362 -15.74 0.97 21.30
N ASP A 363 -14.60 1.49 20.86
CA ASP A 363 -13.49 0.67 20.38
C ASP A 363 -12.45 0.33 21.46
N SER A 364 -11.41 -0.40 21.07
CA SER A 364 -10.29 -0.79 21.95
C SER A 364 -9.39 0.37 22.37
N THR A 365 -9.49 1.53 21.72
CA THR A 365 -8.78 2.76 22.12
C THR A 365 -9.60 3.59 23.12
N GLY A 366 -10.87 3.23 23.34
CA GLY A 366 -11.82 3.98 24.16
C GLY A 366 -12.56 5.07 23.39
N ALA A 367 -12.31 5.23 22.09
CA ALA A 367 -13.08 6.14 21.25
C ALA A 367 -14.53 5.67 21.13
N GLN A 368 -15.46 6.62 20.97
CA GLN A 368 -16.90 6.35 20.93
C GLN A 368 -17.55 6.95 19.70
N SER A 369 -18.53 6.24 19.14
CA SER A 369 -19.44 6.75 18.12
C SER A 369 -20.87 6.45 18.53
N THR A 370 -21.77 7.40 18.27
CA THR A 370 -23.20 7.27 18.59
C THR A 370 -24.03 7.56 17.35
N LEU A 371 -25.02 6.72 17.07
CA LEU A 371 -26.01 6.94 16.02
C LEU A 371 -27.41 6.83 16.62
N THR A 372 -28.27 7.81 16.34
CA THR A 372 -29.71 7.78 16.65
C THR A 372 -30.50 7.72 15.35
N LYS A 373 -31.39 6.73 15.23
CA LYS A 373 -32.40 6.65 14.16
C LYS A 373 -33.74 7.12 14.75
N VAL A 374 -34.21 8.27 14.29
CA VAL A 374 -35.47 8.90 14.73
C VAL A 374 -36.67 8.17 14.13
N ALA A 375 -37.73 7.99 14.92
CA ALA A 375 -38.97 7.32 14.55
C ALA A 375 -38.73 5.96 13.87
N TYR A 376 -37.74 5.22 14.36
CA TYR A 376 -37.22 4.03 13.68
C TYR A 376 -38.15 2.82 13.80
N ILE A 377 -38.85 2.69 14.94
CA ILE A 377 -39.83 1.64 15.18
C ILE A 377 -41.21 2.26 15.38
N TYR A 378 -42.20 1.72 14.66
CA TYR A 378 -43.61 2.11 14.79
C TYR A 378 -44.45 0.99 15.40
N VAL A 379 -45.02 1.25 16.57
CA VAL A 379 -45.89 0.30 17.26
C VAL A 379 -47.32 0.82 17.21
N SER A 380 -48.18 0.07 16.53
CA SER A 380 -49.61 0.33 16.50
C SER A 380 -50.31 -0.25 17.72
N LYS A 381 -51.38 0.41 18.15
CA LYS A 381 -52.23 -0.08 19.22
C LYS A 381 -52.89 -1.40 18.78
N ARG A 382 -52.99 -2.36 19.69
CA ARG A 382 -53.78 -3.57 19.47
C ARG A 382 -55.27 -3.22 19.40
N VAL A 383 -55.92 -3.64 18.32
CA VAL A 383 -57.36 -3.42 18.07
C VAL A 383 -58.08 -4.76 18.17
N CYS A 384 -59.04 -4.87 19.09
CA CYS A 384 -59.98 -5.98 19.13
C CYS A 384 -61.39 -5.49 18.82
N THR A 385 -62.21 -6.32 18.18
CA THR A 385 -63.58 -6.00 17.85
C THR A 385 -64.50 -6.82 18.73
N VAL A 386 -65.43 -6.16 19.42
CA VAL A 386 -66.42 -6.80 20.30
C VAL A 386 -67.29 -7.73 19.45
N PRO A 387 -67.35 -9.05 19.75
CA PRO A 387 -68.27 -9.97 19.09
C PRO A 387 -69.72 -9.55 19.31
N ASP A 388 -70.57 -9.76 18.31
CA ASP A 388 -72.01 -9.68 18.52
C ASP A 388 -72.53 -10.99 19.13
N PHE A 389 -72.96 -10.95 20.39
CA PHE A 389 -73.51 -12.11 21.08
C PHE A 389 -74.99 -12.34 20.79
N ALA A 390 -75.65 -11.50 19.98
CA ALA A 390 -77.05 -11.71 19.61
C ALA A 390 -77.27 -13.14 19.09
N LYS A 391 -78.21 -13.87 19.68
CA LYS A 391 -78.55 -15.26 19.36
C LYS A 391 -77.48 -16.30 19.68
N THR A 392 -76.39 -15.92 20.36
CA THR A 392 -75.35 -16.84 20.83
C THR A 392 -75.78 -17.53 22.12
N LYS A 393 -75.42 -18.81 22.31
CA LYS A 393 -75.66 -19.54 23.57
C LYS A 393 -74.65 -19.13 24.65
N LYS A 394 -75.11 -18.99 25.90
CA LYS A 394 -74.29 -18.62 27.07
C LYS A 394 -72.95 -19.38 27.15
N ASN A 395 -72.96 -20.70 26.96
CA ASN A 395 -71.77 -21.55 27.02
C ASN A 395 -70.73 -21.30 25.92
N ASN A 396 -71.12 -20.66 24.82
CA ASN A 396 -70.22 -20.32 23.70
C ASN A 396 -69.66 -18.90 23.80
N ALA A 397 -70.20 -18.06 24.70
CA ALA A 397 -69.84 -16.64 24.76
C ALA A 397 -68.37 -16.43 25.14
N GLN A 398 -67.87 -17.18 26.13
CA GLN A 398 -66.49 -17.03 26.60
C GLN A 398 -65.46 -17.43 25.54
N SER A 399 -65.71 -18.49 24.77
CA SER A 399 -64.78 -18.93 23.72
C SER A 399 -64.75 -17.92 22.57
N LEU A 400 -65.90 -17.35 22.18
CA LEU A 400 -65.98 -16.29 21.19
C LEU A 400 -65.26 -15.01 21.65
N TRP A 401 -65.44 -14.62 22.92
CA TRP A 401 -64.77 -13.48 23.52
C TRP A 401 -63.24 -13.62 23.50
N ALA A 402 -62.73 -14.78 23.94
CA ALA A 402 -61.31 -15.09 23.90
C ALA A 402 -60.76 -15.14 22.46
N SER A 403 -61.53 -15.70 21.52
CA SER A 403 -61.14 -15.77 20.10
C SER A 403 -61.03 -14.40 19.43
N ALA A 404 -61.78 -13.41 19.92
CA ALA A 404 -61.70 -12.02 19.46
C ALA A 404 -60.52 -11.25 20.07
N GLY A 405 -59.69 -11.90 20.90
CA GLY A 405 -58.46 -11.35 21.45
C GLY A 405 -58.59 -10.70 22.82
N PHE A 406 -59.78 -10.71 23.43
CA PHE A 406 -59.99 -10.20 24.78
C PHE A 406 -59.51 -11.19 25.85
N THR A 407 -58.94 -10.67 26.94
CA THR A 407 -58.35 -11.47 28.02
C THR A 407 -59.24 -11.57 29.27
N THR A 408 -60.32 -10.79 29.32
CA THR A 408 -61.28 -10.75 30.44
C THR A 408 -62.32 -11.87 30.35
N ASN A 409 -63.04 -12.11 31.44
CA ASN A 409 -64.17 -13.02 31.45
C ASN A 409 -65.47 -12.30 31.07
N VAL A 410 -66.32 -12.99 30.31
CA VAL A 410 -67.70 -12.56 30.05
C VAL A 410 -68.49 -12.70 31.35
N LEU A 411 -69.11 -11.60 31.79
CA LEU A 411 -70.01 -11.60 32.93
C LEU A 411 -71.44 -11.96 32.46
N PHE A 412 -72.14 -12.78 33.23
CA PHE A 412 -73.46 -13.28 32.85
C PHE A 412 -74.53 -12.78 33.82
N GLN A 413 -75.60 -12.19 33.29
CA GLN A 413 -76.79 -11.90 34.09
C GLN A 413 -77.50 -13.20 34.51
N SER A 414 -78.25 -13.14 35.61
CA SER A 414 -79.04 -14.25 36.14
C SER A 414 -80.09 -14.70 35.12
N GLY A 415 -80.19 -16.01 34.89
CA GLY A 415 -81.16 -16.60 33.97
C GLY A 415 -81.12 -18.13 34.00
N PRO A 416 -82.16 -18.81 33.46
CA PRO A 416 -82.24 -20.27 33.50
C PRO A 416 -81.27 -20.92 32.52
N GLY A 417 -80.41 -21.81 33.01
CA GLY A 417 -79.60 -22.72 32.20
C GLY A 417 -78.71 -22.05 31.13
N ASN A 418 -78.59 -22.70 29.98
CA ASN A 418 -77.85 -22.22 28.80
C ASN A 418 -78.76 -21.38 27.89
N TYR A 419 -79.10 -20.18 28.35
CA TYR A 419 -79.97 -19.26 27.62
C TYR A 419 -79.32 -18.73 26.34
N THR A 420 -80.16 -18.23 25.43
CA THR A 420 -79.75 -17.49 24.24
C THR A 420 -79.58 -16.03 24.62
N ILE A 421 -78.45 -15.42 24.27
CA ILE A 421 -78.14 -14.03 24.59
C ILE A 421 -78.92 -13.08 23.68
N HIS A 422 -79.61 -12.09 24.26
CA HIS A 422 -80.28 -11.01 23.52
C HIS A 422 -79.74 -9.63 23.87
N SER A 423 -79.03 -9.50 24.99
CA SER A 423 -78.47 -8.24 25.46
C SER A 423 -76.98 -8.36 25.77
N GLN A 424 -76.24 -7.28 25.50
CA GLN A 424 -74.83 -7.11 25.79
C GLN A 424 -74.57 -5.65 26.17
N THR A 425 -73.67 -5.41 27.12
CA THR A 425 -73.37 -4.05 27.59
C THR A 425 -72.58 -3.22 26.59
N ILE A 426 -71.91 -3.86 25.63
CA ILE A 426 -71.14 -3.20 24.58
C ILE A 426 -71.66 -3.71 23.24
N LEU A 427 -71.96 -2.79 22.31
CA LEU A 427 -72.46 -3.15 20.98
C LEU A 427 -71.43 -3.97 20.20
N GLY A 428 -71.88 -5.09 19.62
CA GLY A 428 -71.08 -5.89 18.69
C GLY A 428 -70.60 -5.07 17.49
N GLY A 429 -69.40 -5.37 17.00
CA GLY A 429 -68.74 -4.61 15.94
C GLY A 429 -67.98 -3.37 16.42
N THR A 430 -68.11 -2.99 17.69
CA THR A 430 -67.34 -1.86 18.26
C THR A 430 -65.88 -2.26 18.47
N ILE A 431 -64.94 -1.39 18.11
CA ILE A 431 -63.52 -1.53 18.46
C ILE A 431 -63.37 -1.36 19.97
N ASP A 432 -62.46 -2.11 20.58
CA ASP A 432 -62.13 -2.09 22.01
C ASP A 432 -62.31 -0.69 22.62
N PRO A 433 -63.33 -0.49 23.47
CA PRO A 433 -63.67 0.83 24.00
C PRO A 433 -62.63 1.34 24.99
N GLN A 434 -61.66 0.52 25.41
CA GLN A 434 -60.59 0.90 26.31
C GLN A 434 -59.23 1.07 25.59
N PRO A 435 -58.35 1.95 26.09
CA PRO A 435 -57.00 2.16 25.54
C PRO A 435 -56.01 1.02 25.84
N ASP A 436 -56.42 -0.04 26.53
CA ASP A 436 -55.55 -1.01 27.21
C ASP A 436 -55.24 -2.28 26.41
N GLY A 437 -55.70 -2.41 25.16
CA GLY A 437 -55.30 -3.50 24.28
C GLY A 437 -56.07 -4.78 24.53
N CYS A 438 -57.40 -4.65 24.55
CA CYS A 438 -58.42 -5.69 24.66
C CYS A 438 -58.72 -6.14 26.09
N GLY A 439 -58.64 -5.22 27.06
CA GLY A 439 -58.95 -5.45 28.48
C GLY A 439 -60.38 -5.09 28.90
N SER A 440 -61.24 -4.67 27.96
CA SER A 440 -62.64 -4.36 28.25
C SER A 440 -63.39 -5.51 28.91
N VAL A 441 -64.35 -5.22 29.79
CA VAL A 441 -65.25 -6.20 30.41
C VAL A 441 -66.64 -6.11 29.77
N ILE A 442 -67.23 -7.25 29.45
CA ILE A 442 -68.58 -7.33 28.86
C ILE A 442 -69.52 -8.12 29.77
N THR A 443 -70.76 -7.63 29.91
CA THR A 443 -71.85 -8.36 30.55
C THR A 443 -72.89 -8.70 29.50
N VAL A 444 -73.33 -9.97 29.47
CA VAL A 444 -74.37 -10.47 28.56
C VAL A 444 -75.56 -11.02 29.34
N GLY A 445 -76.75 -10.93 28.76
CA GLY A 445 -78.00 -11.35 29.39
C GLY A 445 -78.96 -12.05 28.43
N PRO A 446 -79.96 -12.76 28.99
CA PRO A 446 -80.98 -13.48 28.23
C PRO A 446 -81.88 -12.56 27.40
#